data_AF-A0A4Y2S035-F1
#
_entry.id   AF-A0A4Y2S035-F1
#
_cell.length_a   1.000
_cell.length_b   1.000
_cell.length_c   1.000
_cell.angle_alpha   90.00
_cell.angle_beta   90.00
_cell.angle_gamma   90.00
#
_symmetry.space_group_name_H-M   'P 1'
#
loop_
_entity.id
_entity.type
_entity.pdbx_description
1 polymer ?
#
loop_
_entity_poly.entity_id
_entity_poly.type
_entity_poly.pdbx_seq_one_letter_code
_entity_poly.pdbx_strand_id
1 'polypeptide(L)'
;MTLLENARIRLGWVKAYIGKKGNEIADTLAKEATTDGIPASLPFPKSFLKKQLLQLSLSRCCTGPENASNSPLTMGPSPATSRDSVSTLQTTADVGK
;
A
#
# COMPACT_ATOMS: atom_id res chain seq x y z
N MET A 1 -18.35 -14.57 -28.64
CA MET A 1 -18.30 -13.23 -29.25
C MET A 1 -17.67 -12.28 -28.25
N THR A 2 -16.34 -12.13 -28.28
CA THR A 2 -15.64 -11.20 -27.38
C THR A 2 -15.47 -9.85 -28.08
N LEU A 3 -15.69 -8.75 -27.35
CA LEU A 3 -15.48 -7.40 -27.90
C LEU A 3 -14.01 -7.17 -28.30
N LEU A 4 -13.09 -7.92 -27.67
CA LEU A 4 -11.65 -7.84 -27.84
C LEU A 4 -11.15 -8.43 -29.16
N GLU A 5 -11.91 -9.32 -29.80
CA GLU A 5 -11.55 -9.92 -31.10
C GLU A 5 -11.72 -8.95 -32.28
N ASN A 6 -12.37 -7.80 -32.08
CA ASN A 6 -12.59 -6.83 -33.14
C ASN A 6 -11.45 -5.81 -33.23
N ALA A 7 -10.51 -6.05 -34.14
CA ALA A 7 -9.35 -5.19 -34.40
C ALA A 7 -9.71 -3.75 -34.85
N ARG A 8 -10.98 -3.46 -35.21
CA ARG A 8 -11.42 -2.12 -35.61
C ARG A 8 -11.82 -1.24 -34.43
N ILE A 9 -12.02 -1.82 -33.25
CA ILE A 9 -12.42 -1.07 -32.06
C ILE A 9 -11.17 -0.57 -31.35
N ARG A 10 -11.07 0.75 -31.17
CA ARG A 10 -9.99 1.39 -30.41
C ARG A 10 -10.55 1.88 -29.09
N LEU A 11 -9.91 1.49 -28.00
CA LEU A 11 -10.25 1.93 -26.64
C LEU A 11 -9.28 3.03 -26.21
N GLY A 12 -9.80 4.05 -25.53
CA GLY A 12 -9.01 5.15 -25.00
C GLY A 12 -9.66 5.75 -23.77
N TRP A 13 -8.84 6.31 -22.89
CA TRP A 13 -9.31 6.94 -21.65
C TRP A 13 -9.46 8.44 -21.85
N VAL A 14 -10.59 8.98 -21.42
CA VAL A 14 -10.84 10.42 -21.36
C VAL A 14 -11.15 10.78 -19.91
N LYS A 15 -10.50 11.84 -19.42
CA LYS A 15 -10.70 12.30 -18.05
C LYS A 15 -12.15 12.76 -17.85
N ALA A 16 -12.77 12.31 -16.76
CA ALA A 16 -14.12 12.70 -16.38
C ALA A 16 -14.17 14.20 -16.00
N TYR A 17 -15.37 14.80 -16.07
CA TYR A 17 -15.69 16.16 -15.61
C TYR A 17 -15.12 17.35 -16.42
N ILE A 18 -14.65 17.15 -17.66
CA ILE A 18 -14.23 18.24 -18.57
C ILE A 18 -15.42 18.73 -19.44
N GLY A 19 -16.63 18.85 -18.86
CA GLY A 19 -17.82 19.31 -19.59
C GLY A 19 -18.19 18.46 -20.82
N LYS A 20 -17.73 17.20 -20.88
CA LYS A 20 -18.02 16.30 -22.00
C LYS A 20 -19.39 15.68 -21.77
N LYS A 21 -20.40 16.26 -22.41
CA LYS A 21 -21.81 15.82 -22.33
C LYS A 21 -22.01 14.31 -22.43
N GLY A 22 -21.27 13.62 -23.31
CA GLY A 22 -21.34 12.16 -23.43
C GLY A 22 -20.89 11.40 -22.18
N ASN A 23 -19.83 11.86 -21.50
CA ASN A 23 -19.36 11.23 -20.26
C ASN A 23 -20.32 11.51 -19.09
N GLU A 24 -20.91 12.70 -19.05
CA GLU A 24 -21.90 13.07 -18.03
C GLU A 24 -23.15 12.21 -18.15
N ILE A 25 -23.68 12.03 -19.36
CA ILE A 25 -24.82 11.14 -19.62
C ILE A 25 -24.47 9.70 -19.24
N ALA A 26 -23.28 9.21 -19.63
CA ALA A 26 -22.86 7.86 -19.26
C ALA A 26 -22.75 7.65 -17.74
N ASP A 27 -22.26 8.66 -17.01
CA ASP A 27 -22.17 8.64 -15.55
C ASP A 27 -23.56 8.67 -14.88
N THR A 28 -24.49 9.49 -15.39
CA THR A 28 -25.89 9.50 -14.91
C THR A 28 -26.56 8.15 -15.13
N LEU A 29 -26.45 7.57 -16.33
CA LEU A 29 -27.02 6.26 -16.64
C LEU A 29 -26.42 5.15 -15.77
N ALA A 30 -25.11 5.19 -15.51
CA ALA A 30 -24.45 4.23 -14.64
C ALA A 30 -24.95 4.35 -13.18
N LYS A 31 -25.18 5.58 -12.69
CA LYS A 31 -25.74 5.84 -11.36
C LYS A 31 -27.18 5.35 -11.25
N GLU A 32 -28.02 5.61 -12.25
CA GLU A 32 -29.40 5.10 -12.31
C GLU A 32 -29.42 3.57 -12.29
N ALA A 33 -28.62 2.93 -13.15
CA ALA A 33 -28.51 1.47 -13.20
C ALA A 33 -28.01 0.84 -11.88
N THR A 34 -27.19 1.56 -11.11
CA THR A 34 -26.71 1.10 -9.79
C THR A 34 -27.73 1.35 -8.68
N THR A 35 -28.63 2.32 -8.85
CA THR A 35 -29.67 2.67 -7.87
C THR A 35 -30.89 1.74 -8.00
N ASP A 36 -31.20 1.30 -9.22
CA ASP A 36 -32.28 0.34 -9.50
C ASP A 36 -31.87 -1.13 -9.28
N GLY A 37 -30.60 -1.37 -8.99
CA GLY A 37 -30.12 -2.68 -8.58
C GLY A 37 -30.55 -3.01 -7.16
N ILE A 38 -31.14 -4.20 -6.96
CA ILE A 38 -31.41 -4.79 -5.64
C ILE A 38 -30.19 -4.52 -4.75
N PRO A 39 -30.34 -3.82 -3.60
CA PRO A 39 -29.21 -3.60 -2.72
C PRO A 39 -28.65 -4.97 -2.38
N ALA A 40 -27.41 -5.23 -2.83
CA ALA A 40 -26.74 -6.47 -2.53
C ALA A 40 -26.63 -6.55 -1.01
N SER A 41 -27.54 -7.32 -0.40
CA SER A 41 -27.54 -7.63 1.01
C SER A 41 -26.34 -8.53 1.24
N LEU A 42 -25.19 -7.90 1.43
CA LEU A 42 -23.99 -8.61 1.80
C LEU A 42 -24.23 -9.20 3.19
N PRO A 43 -23.96 -10.50 3.40
CA PRO A 43 -24.10 -11.13 4.71
C PRO A 43 -23.16 -10.54 5.77
N PHE A 44 -22.23 -9.67 5.36
CA PHE A 44 -21.30 -8.97 6.23
C PHE A 44 -21.24 -7.47 5.90
N PRO A 45 -20.95 -6.61 6.89
CA PRO A 45 -20.81 -5.17 6.68
C PRO A 45 -19.69 -4.81 5.70
N LYS A 46 -19.86 -3.73 4.93
CA LYS A 46 -18.84 -3.20 4.01
C LYS A 46 -17.49 -2.91 4.69
N SER A 47 -17.51 -2.55 5.97
CA SER A 47 -16.30 -2.29 6.77
C SER A 47 -15.43 -3.55 6.94
N PHE A 48 -16.04 -4.73 7.03
CA PHE A 48 -15.34 -6.01 7.13
C PHE A 48 -14.52 -6.28 5.86
N LEU A 49 -15.13 -6.13 4.69
CA LEU A 49 -14.45 -6.28 3.39
C LEU A 49 -13.29 -5.29 3.22
N LYS A 50 -13.50 -4.02 3.60
CA LYS A 50 -12.46 -2.99 3.51
C LYS A 50 -11.24 -3.35 4.35
N LYS A 51 -11.44 -3.86 5.57
CA LYS A 51 -10.35 -4.31 6.44
C LYS A 51 -9.58 -5.49 5.82
N GLN A 52 -10.28 -6.48 5.28
CA GLN A 52 -9.68 -7.63 4.60
C GLN A 52 -8.84 -7.20 3.39
N LEU A 53 -9.38 -6.34 2.54
CA LEU A 53 -8.67 -5.84 1.37
C LEU A 53 -7.44 -5.01 1.73
N LEU A 54 -7.54 -4.17 2.77
CA LEU A 54 -6.41 -3.41 3.28
C LEU A 54 -5.32 -4.35 3.81
N GLN A 55 -5.69 -5.37 4.59
CA GLN A 55 -4.72 -6.32 5.13
C GLN A 55 -4.02 -7.12 4.03
N LEU A 56 -4.75 -7.59 3.02
CA LEU A 56 -4.20 -8.27 1.84
C LEU A 56 -3.29 -7.36 1.01
N SER A 57 -3.62 -6.07 0.93
CA SER A 57 -2.81 -5.10 0.19
C SER A 57 -1.52 -4.78 0.94
N LEU A 58 -1.61 -4.62 2.26
CA LEU A 58 -0.47 -4.40 3.14
C LEU A 58 0.42 -5.63 3.21
N SER A 59 -0.12 -6.84 3.32
CA SER A 59 0.67 -8.06 3.30
C SER A 59 1.46 -8.12 2.00
N ARG A 60 0.81 -8.01 0.84
CA ARG A 60 1.49 -8.04 -0.46
C ARG A 60 2.50 -6.91 -0.68
N CYS A 61 2.27 -5.72 -0.13
CA CYS A 61 3.16 -4.57 -0.32
C CYS A 61 4.34 -4.58 0.66
N CYS A 62 4.13 -5.09 1.87
CA CYS A 62 5.11 -5.04 2.95
C CYS A 62 5.82 -6.37 3.19
N THR A 63 5.33 -7.48 2.63
CA THR A 63 6.15 -8.67 2.33
C THR A 63 6.84 -8.41 0.99
N GLY A 64 7.88 -7.57 1.02
CA GLY A 64 8.87 -7.60 -0.06
C GLY A 64 9.50 -9.00 -0.11
N PRO A 65 10.23 -9.37 -1.19
CA PRO A 65 10.97 -10.62 -1.18
C PRO A 65 12.04 -10.55 -0.09
N GLU A 66 11.76 -11.07 1.12
CA GLU A 66 12.69 -11.07 2.25
C GLU A 66 13.76 -12.18 2.15
N ASN A 67 14.03 -12.66 0.94
CA ASN A 67 14.96 -13.76 0.70
C ASN A 67 15.67 -13.57 -0.64
N ALA A 68 16.55 -12.57 -0.68
CA ALA A 68 17.67 -12.50 -1.62
C ALA A 68 19.00 -12.22 -0.89
N SER A 69 19.12 -12.57 0.40
CA SER A 69 20.38 -12.49 1.15
C SER A 69 20.75 -13.83 1.78
N ASN A 70 20.90 -14.86 0.96
CA ASN A 70 21.69 -16.04 1.32
C ASN A 70 22.59 -16.47 0.15
N SER A 71 23.39 -15.53 -0.38
CA SER A 71 24.59 -15.91 -1.12
C SER A 71 25.75 -16.08 -0.15
N PRO A 72 26.40 -17.26 -0.09
CA PRO A 72 27.51 -17.52 0.81
C PRO A 72 28.82 -17.13 0.12
N LEU A 73 29.22 -15.86 0.18
CA LEU A 73 30.61 -15.50 -0.08
C LEU A 73 31.09 -14.38 0.86
N THR A 74 32.23 -14.69 1.49
CA THR A 74 33.28 -13.81 2.00
C THR A 74 33.06 -13.06 3.33
N MET A 75 33.43 -13.75 4.41
CA MET A 75 34.40 -13.33 5.44
C MET A 75 34.68 -11.82 5.62
N GLY A 76 34.34 -11.32 6.81
CA GLY A 76 35.05 -10.20 7.45
C GLY A 76 34.18 -9.41 8.43
N PRO A 77 34.43 -9.44 9.76
CA PRO A 77 33.80 -8.50 10.66
C PRO A 77 34.46 -7.13 10.47
N SER A 78 33.73 -6.17 9.90
CA SER A 78 34.13 -4.76 9.99
C SER A 78 33.80 -4.25 11.40
N PRO A 79 34.76 -3.68 12.14
CA PRO A 79 34.52 -3.22 13.49
C PRO A 79 33.75 -1.90 13.42
N ALA A 80 32.49 -1.89 13.85
CA ALA A 80 31.84 -0.65 14.24
C ALA A 80 32.50 -0.17 15.53
N THR A 81 33.10 1.01 15.46
CA THR A 81 33.66 1.78 16.56
C THR A 81 32.71 1.78 17.76
N SER A 82 33.13 1.07 18.81
CA SER A 82 32.63 1.26 20.16
C SER A 82 32.84 2.71 20.57
N ARG A 83 31.73 3.45 20.75
CA ARG A 83 31.70 4.70 21.52
C ARG A 83 30.93 4.46 22.81
N ASP A 84 31.36 3.45 23.56
CA ASP A 84 30.97 3.33 24.96
C ASP A 84 32.20 3.42 25.86
N SER A 85 32.22 4.51 26.61
CA SER A 85 32.67 4.60 28.00
C SER A 85 34.15 4.32 28.28
N VAL A 86 34.96 5.38 28.19
CA VAL A 86 36.13 5.56 29.08
C VAL A 86 36.06 6.97 29.67
N SER A 87 35.52 7.07 30.87
CA SER A 87 35.97 8.03 31.86
C SER A 87 35.95 7.34 33.21
N THR A 88 37.01 6.57 33.44
CA THR A 88 37.44 6.21 34.78
C THR A 88 38.06 7.48 35.37
N LEU A 89 37.55 7.94 36.51
CA LEU A 89 38.30 8.10 37.77
C LEU A 89 37.46 8.91 38.77
N GLN A 90 37.32 8.33 39.96
CA GLN A 90 36.67 8.86 41.15
C GLN A 90 37.54 9.98 41.75
N THR A 91 36.94 11.03 42.33
CA THR A 91 37.60 11.85 43.36
C THR A 91 36.55 12.39 44.34
N THR A 92 36.48 11.69 45.48
CA THR A 92 36.35 12.14 46.87
C THR A 92 35.94 13.60 47.19
N ALA A 93 34.92 13.69 48.05
CA ALA A 93 34.73 14.60 49.21
C ALA A 93 35.02 16.10 49.04
N ASP A 94 34.04 16.94 49.41
CA ASP A 94 34.15 17.66 50.68
C ASP A 94 32.80 18.27 51.11
N VAL A 95 32.68 18.37 52.42
CA VAL A 95 31.55 18.81 53.24
C VAL A 95 31.31 20.33 53.13
N GLY A 96 30.03 20.71 53.24
CA GLY A 96 29.55 21.88 53.99
C GLY A 96 30.09 23.30 53.66
N LYS A 97 29.16 24.21 53.41
CA LYS A 97 28.66 25.13 54.45
C LYS A 97 27.35 25.80 54.04
#